data_AF-A0A2L2T5J9-F1
#
_entry.id   AF-A0A2L2T5J9-F1
#
_cell.length_a   1.000
_cell.length_b   1.000
_cell.length_c   1.000
_cell.angle_alpha   90.00
_cell.angle_beta   90.00
_cell.angle_gamma   90.00
#
_symmetry.space_group_name_H-M   'P 1'
#
loop_
_entity.id
_entity.type
_entity.pdbx_description
1 polymer ?
#
loop_
_entity_poly.entity_id
_entity_poly.type
_entity_poly.pdbx_seq_one_letter_code
_entity_poly.pdbx_strand_id
1 'polypeptide(L)'
;MDFYSPLGPAAVNFNCQIRRTFFHNTDSWPMHDSSDPLNGWSIKEVEATSTGPATSDIYGKLFRHLRFVLDGFLGRMESSSVAFELVQLDAADLPRHLAE
;
A
#
# COMPACT_ATOMS: atom_id res chain seq x y z
N MET A 1 -15.37 36.17 -3.92
CA MET A 1 -16.45 35.16 -3.98
C MET A 1 -15.85 33.90 -3.41
N ASP A 2 -15.95 33.81 -2.10
CA ASP A 2 -15.38 32.73 -1.30
C ASP A 2 -16.47 31.69 -1.05
N PHE A 3 -16.20 30.44 -1.42
CA PHE A 3 -16.92 29.29 -0.89
C PHE A 3 -15.88 28.23 -0.48
N TYR A 4 -15.28 28.45 0.68
CA TYR A 4 -14.85 27.35 1.54
C TYR A 4 -16.06 26.95 2.37
N SER A 5 -16.55 25.72 2.20
CA SER A 5 -17.48 25.10 3.15
C SER A 5 -16.67 24.25 4.14
N PRO A 6 -16.70 24.55 5.45
CA PRO A 6 -16.04 23.76 6.48
C PRO A 6 -17.04 22.73 7.06
N LEU A 7 -16.60 21.48 7.24
CA LEU A 7 -17.00 20.52 8.31
C LEU A 7 -16.89 19.06 7.82
N GLY A 8 -15.68 18.51 7.95
CA GLY A 8 -15.46 17.13 8.43
C GLY A 8 -14.58 17.25 9.68
N PRO A 9 -14.83 16.48 10.76
CA PRO A 9 -14.23 16.76 12.06
C PRO A 9 -12.71 16.73 11.98
N ALA A 10 -12.11 17.74 12.63
CA ALA A 10 -10.69 17.98 12.76
C ALA A 10 -9.90 16.68 12.60
N ALA A 11 -9.01 16.67 11.60
CA ALA A 11 -7.99 15.65 11.44
C ALA A 11 -7.41 15.39 12.83
N VAL A 12 -7.95 14.34 13.47
CA VAL A 12 -7.42 13.82 14.72
C VAL A 12 -5.97 13.65 14.40
N ASN A 13 -5.14 14.34 15.17
CA ASN A 13 -3.69 14.24 15.09
C ASN A 13 -3.34 12.76 15.05
N PHE A 14 -3.24 12.20 13.85
CA PHE A 14 -2.57 10.96 13.58
C PHE A 14 -1.10 11.34 13.68
N ASN A 15 -0.67 11.54 14.93
CA ASN A 15 0.72 11.49 15.31
C ASN A 15 1.19 10.03 15.24
N CYS A 16 0.89 9.41 14.10
CA CYS A 16 1.32 8.11 13.73
C CYS A 16 2.75 8.32 13.28
N GLN A 17 3.68 7.76 14.03
CA GLN A 17 5.11 7.64 13.71
C GLN A 17 5.36 6.83 12.42
N ILE A 18 4.54 6.98 11.38
CA ILE A 18 4.71 6.40 10.04
C ILE A 18 5.81 7.17 9.26
N ARG A 19 6.24 8.33 9.76
CA ARG A 19 7.14 9.28 9.07
C ARG A 19 8.62 8.89 9.05
N ARG A 20 8.97 7.63 8.81
CA ARG A 20 10.39 7.24 8.55
C ARG A 20 10.61 6.35 7.33
N THR A 21 9.58 5.88 6.65
CA THR A 21 9.73 5.01 5.47
C THR A 21 9.13 5.56 4.18
N PHE A 22 8.35 6.65 4.24
CA PHE A 22 7.75 7.26 3.06
C PHE A 22 8.50 8.54 2.65
N PHE A 23 9.03 8.57 1.43
CA PHE A 23 9.63 9.74 0.80
C PHE A 23 8.58 10.76 0.45
N HIS A 24 8.27 11.72 1.32
CA HIS A 24 7.31 12.76 0.98
C HIS A 24 7.72 14.13 1.49
N ASN A 25 7.43 15.14 0.66
CA ASN A 25 7.42 16.54 1.06
C ASN A 25 6.45 16.71 2.23
N THR A 26 6.79 17.59 3.18
CA THR A 26 6.00 17.81 4.40
C THR A 26 4.57 18.29 4.14
N ASP A 27 4.28 18.77 2.93
CA ASP A 27 3.13 19.61 2.64
C ASP A 27 2.05 18.90 1.82
N SER A 28 2.23 17.61 1.49
CA SER A 28 1.22 16.83 0.77
C SER A 28 1.01 15.44 1.35
N TRP A 29 -0.25 14.98 1.30
CA TRP A 29 -0.59 13.61 1.65
C TRP A 29 -0.09 12.67 0.55
N PRO A 30 0.62 11.58 0.90
CA PRO A 30 1.32 10.72 -0.06
C PRO A 30 0.42 9.89 -0.97
N MET A 31 -0.82 9.68 -0.56
CA MET A 31 -1.78 8.85 -1.28
C MET A 31 -2.89 9.76 -1.73
N HIS A 32 -2.98 10.05 -3.03
CA HIS A 32 -4.08 10.88 -3.53
C HIS A 32 -5.42 10.26 -3.11
N ASP A 33 -6.36 11.07 -2.62
CA ASP A 33 -7.65 10.60 -2.08
C ASP A 33 -8.47 9.78 -3.10
N SER A 34 -8.10 9.83 -4.39
CA SER A 34 -8.69 9.03 -5.47
C SER A 34 -7.95 7.72 -5.80
N SER A 35 -7.04 7.25 -4.94
CA SER A 35 -6.28 6.03 -5.22
C SER A 35 -7.17 4.80 -5.08
N ASP A 36 -7.55 4.19 -6.20
CA ASP A 36 -8.28 2.93 -6.21
C ASP A 36 -7.35 1.78 -5.74
N PRO A 37 -7.68 1.07 -4.65
CA PRO A 37 -6.85 -0.02 -4.15
C PRO A 37 -6.75 -1.22 -5.11
N LEU A 38 -7.66 -1.33 -6.10
CA LEU A 38 -7.55 -2.34 -7.17
C LEU A 38 -6.48 -1.96 -8.21
N ASN A 39 -6.08 -0.70 -8.28
CA ASN A 39 -5.10 -0.25 -9.25
C ASN A 39 -3.75 -0.95 -9.01
N GLY A 40 -3.17 -1.52 -10.07
CA GLY A 40 -1.95 -2.32 -10.00
C GLY A 40 -2.15 -3.82 -9.74
N TRP A 41 -3.38 -4.29 -9.55
CA TRP A 41 -3.70 -5.70 -9.40
C TRP A 41 -4.39 -6.27 -10.64
N SER A 42 -4.15 -7.55 -10.94
CA SER A 42 -4.87 -8.26 -12.01
C SER A 42 -6.31 -8.51 -11.57
N ILE A 43 -7.26 -7.81 -12.21
CA ILE A 43 -8.69 -7.97 -11.94
C ILE A 43 -9.13 -9.44 -12.07
N LYS A 44 -8.60 -10.15 -13.06
CA LYS A 44 -8.94 -11.57 -13.28
C LYS A 44 -8.52 -12.46 -12.11
N GLU A 45 -7.35 -12.21 -11.52
CA GLU A 45 -6.83 -12.97 -10.37
C GLU A 45 -7.61 -12.64 -9.09
N VAL A 46 -7.97 -11.37 -8.90
CA VAL A 46 -8.81 -10.94 -7.79
C VAL A 46 -10.21 -11.55 -7.94
N GLU A 47 -10.83 -11.50 -9.10
CA GLU A 47 -12.16 -12.07 -9.36
C GLU A 47 -12.21 -13.59 -9.15
N ALA A 48 -11.14 -14.30 -9.53
CA ALA A 48 -11.01 -15.74 -9.33
C ALA A 48 -10.80 -16.14 -7.86
N THR A 49 -10.51 -15.18 -6.97
CA THR A 49 -10.32 -15.46 -5.54
C THR A 49 -11.65 -15.83 -4.89
N SER A 50 -11.70 -17.02 -4.28
CA SER A 50 -12.91 -17.52 -3.62
C SER A 50 -13.10 -16.84 -2.26
N THR A 51 -14.24 -16.17 -2.10
CA THR A 51 -14.65 -15.45 -0.87
C THR A 51 -15.88 -16.06 -0.21
N GLY A 52 -16.28 -17.27 -0.62
CA GLY A 52 -17.52 -17.89 -0.14
C GLY A 52 -18.77 -17.20 -0.70
N PRO A 53 -19.81 -16.95 0.11
CA PRO A 53 -21.11 -16.46 -0.38
C PRO A 53 -21.07 -15.03 -0.94
N ALA A 54 -20.04 -14.24 -0.62
CA ALA A 54 -19.88 -12.87 -1.11
C ALA A 54 -19.15 -12.83 -2.46
N THR A 55 -19.70 -13.52 -3.47
CA THR A 55 -19.03 -13.71 -4.78
C THR A 55 -18.92 -12.43 -5.63
N SER A 56 -19.67 -11.38 -5.31
CA SER A 56 -19.67 -10.11 -6.04
C SER A 56 -18.94 -8.98 -5.32
N ASP A 57 -18.39 -9.25 -4.12
CA ASP A 57 -17.61 -8.27 -3.36
C ASP A 57 -16.17 -8.22 -3.88
N ILE A 58 -15.89 -7.29 -4.81
CA ILE A 58 -14.58 -7.16 -5.43
C ILE A 58 -13.49 -6.74 -4.43
N TYR A 59 -13.83 -5.92 -3.43
CA TYR A 59 -12.87 -5.48 -2.41
C TYR A 59 -12.65 -6.55 -1.33
N GLY A 60 -13.68 -7.32 -0.98
CA GLY A 60 -13.55 -8.53 -0.15
C GLY A 60 -12.69 -9.59 -0.83
N LYS A 61 -12.84 -9.74 -2.16
CA LYS A 61 -11.96 -10.58 -2.97
C LYS A 61 -10.53 -10.08 -2.98
N LEU A 62 -10.33 -8.78 -3.15
CA LEU A 62 -8.99 -8.17 -3.07
C LEU A 62 -8.36 -8.42 -1.70
N PHE A 63 -9.08 -8.19 -0.60
CA PHE A 63 -8.58 -8.46 0.75
C PHE A 63 -8.13 -9.92 0.92
N ARG A 64 -8.96 -10.88 0.46
CA ARG A 64 -8.63 -12.31 0.55
C ARG A 64 -7.43 -12.66 -0.34
N HIS A 65 -7.36 -12.09 -1.54
CA HIS A 65 -6.25 -12.27 -2.48
C HIS A 65 -4.94 -11.80 -1.87
N LEU A 66 -4.92 -10.58 -1.32
CA LEU A 66 -3.76 -10.01 -0.63
C LEU A 66 -3.29 -10.89 0.52
N ARG A 67 -4.21 -11.40 1.33
CA ARG A 67 -3.87 -12.33 2.42
C ARG A 67 -3.17 -13.57 1.90
N PHE A 68 -3.64 -14.17 0.82
CA PHE A 68 -3.00 -15.34 0.23
C PHE A 68 -1.59 -15.03 -0.30
N VAL A 69 -1.43 -13.90 -1.01
CA VAL A 69 -0.14 -13.48 -1.57
C VAL A 69 0.88 -13.23 -0.46
N LEU A 70 0.49 -12.49 0.58
CA LEU A 70 1.37 -12.15 1.70
C LEU A 70 1.73 -13.39 2.54
N ASP A 71 0.77 -14.28 2.80
CA ASP A 71 1.01 -15.52 3.54
C ASP A 71 1.98 -16.43 2.78
N GLY A 72 1.80 -16.58 1.46
CA GLY A 72 2.74 -17.30 0.62
C GLY A 72 4.13 -16.65 0.56
N PHE A 73 4.20 -15.32 0.62
CA PHE A 73 5.47 -14.61 0.72
C PHE A 73 6.18 -14.87 2.05
N LEU A 74 5.46 -14.77 3.18
CA LEU A 74 6.00 -15.06 4.51
C LEU A 74 6.46 -16.52 4.63
N GLY A 75 5.67 -17.48 4.14
CA GLY A 75 6.06 -18.89 4.13
C GLY A 75 7.33 -19.15 3.32
N ARG A 76 7.54 -18.44 2.20
CA ARG A 76 8.81 -18.49 1.47
C ARG A 76 9.94 -17.89 2.28
N MET A 77 9.72 -16.72 2.90
CA MET A 77 10.71 -16.05 3.73
C MET A 77 11.20 -16.95 4.88
N GLU A 78 10.30 -17.65 5.57
CA GLU A 78 10.66 -18.56 6.67
C GLU A 78 11.64 -19.65 6.22
N SER A 79 11.51 -20.14 4.99
CA SER A 79 12.39 -21.16 4.42
C SER A 79 13.68 -20.64 3.80
N SER A 80 13.78 -19.32 3.58
CA SER A 80 14.86 -18.70 2.81
C SER A 80 15.75 -17.82 3.69
N SER A 81 17.07 -17.98 3.61
CA SER A 81 17.99 -17.02 4.23
C SER A 81 18.12 -15.79 3.32
N VAL A 82 17.23 -14.81 3.54
CA VAL A 82 17.22 -13.56 2.77
C VAL A 82 17.47 -12.40 3.73
N ALA A 83 18.42 -11.55 3.38
CA ALA A 83 18.66 -10.27 4.03
C ALA A 83 18.13 -9.15 3.13
N PHE A 84 17.34 -8.25 3.71
CA PHE A 84 16.85 -7.06 3.02
C PHE A 84 17.51 -5.83 3.64
N GLU A 85 18.06 -4.96 2.80
CA GLU A 85 18.46 -3.62 3.20
C GLU A 85 17.38 -2.64 2.73
N LEU A 86 16.71 -2.01 3.67
CA LEU A 86 15.78 -0.92 3.37
C LEU A 86 16.54 0.39 3.41
N VAL A 87 16.82 0.93 2.23
CA VAL A 87 17.49 2.22 2.12
C VAL A 87 16.45 3.33 1.95
N GLN A 88 16.61 4.40 2.72
CA GLN A 88 15.78 5.59 2.59
C GLN A 88 16.31 6.47 1.42
N LEU A 89 16.18 6.00 0.17
CA LEU A 89 16.42 6.74 -1.08
C LEU A 89 15.27 6.64 -2.10
N ASP A 90 15.16 7.62 -3.01
CA ASP A 90 14.25 7.54 -4.16
C ASP A 90 14.64 6.34 -5.04
N ALA A 91 13.66 5.60 -5.55
CA ALA A 91 13.91 4.46 -6.42
C ALA A 91 14.72 4.84 -7.68
N ALA A 92 14.60 6.08 -8.17
CA ALA A 92 15.41 6.61 -9.26
C ALA A 92 16.90 6.74 -8.90
N ASP A 93 17.22 6.93 -7.62
CA ASP A 93 18.59 7.04 -7.12
C ASP A 93 19.20 5.68 -6.76
N LEU A 94 18.38 4.63 -6.60
CA LEU A 94 18.82 3.27 -6.23
C LEU A 94 20.00 2.74 -7.07
N PRO A 95 20.05 2.91 -8.42
CA PRO A 95 21.18 2.43 -9.21
C PRO A 95 22.52 3.07 -8.84
N ARG A 96 22.52 4.27 -8.25
CA ARG A 96 23.74 4.98 -7.83
C ARG A 96 24.32 4.42 -6.52
N HIS A 97 23.50 3.71 -5.75
CA HIS A 97 23.85 3.17 -4.44
C HIS A 97 24.13 1.66 -4.45
N LEU A 98 23.76 0.94 -5.52
CA LEU A 98 24.00 -0.50 -5.67
C LEU A 98 25.36 -0.84 -6.32
N ALA A 99 26.13 0.18 -6.72
CA ALA A 99 27.43 0.00 -7.37
C ALA A 99 28.58 0.05 -6.34
N GLU A 100 28.78 -1.04 -5.59
CA GLU A 100 30.05 -1.42 -4.95
C GLU A 100 30.29 -2.93 -5.05
#